data_AF-A0A5C2SML4-F1
#
_entry.id   AF-A0A5C2SML4-F1
#
_cell.length_a   1.000
_cell.length_b   1.000
_cell.length_c   1.000
_cell.angle_alpha   90.00
_cell.angle_beta   90.00
_cell.angle_gamma   90.00
#
_symmetry.space_group_name_H-M   'P 1'
#
loop_
_entity.id
_entity.type
_entity.pdbx_description
1 polymer ?
#
loop_
_entity_poly.entity_id
_entity_poly.type
_entity_poly.pdbx_seq_one_letter_code
_entity_poly.pdbx_strand_id
1 'polypeptide(L)'
;MCDLTESSSESTPKDGLTPSSSFEAKVNSLLNSGMTTESLRKKAEEYLAILNDPAFEADNIPLWVERISCRGQEGLTITKVFHAMYTGATQVGFPAGSRYAYAATCTCGGLAQTEATLEERKTRLVKELVNLAETWIAYFLWPFRWSSMAALEVPTPSLSATPTYDDTGSELEEGPQTRPSWRDDVSKTTLIHHCLNTLIPLFNFRCFMTGYVDFQADEWPQNSPLDTLHVAHIVKFSSTNFDAATSSTSEIHSITMTLDILKHYVDLDSQTINNLKEILSSPRNALLLQSGMHNTFDRFMWCLISTNVPGQYKVKLFVEPSTLFNVSLPDVVTFEDHSNSGIPLPSPLLLRWHAALAHVFHLSGAAGLFKDLRDLPGHFGPAVPSKSGYAFMEHVIKYDGTAITKHAELVGAVEAMVLSESQVY
;
A
#
# COMPACT_ATOMS: atom_id res chain seq x y z
N MET A 1 39.17 28.66 -47.28
CA MET A 1 37.77 28.23 -47.14
C MET A 1 37.84 26.80 -46.61
N CYS A 2 38.24 26.55 -45.35
CA CYS A 2 37.55 26.86 -44.06
C CYS A 2 36.13 26.28 -44.11
N ASP A 3 35.80 25.09 -43.60
CA ASP A 3 36.19 24.32 -42.39
C ASP A 3 35.48 24.78 -41.10
N LEU A 4 34.65 23.85 -40.60
CA LEU A 4 34.22 23.57 -39.23
C LEU A 4 33.21 24.44 -38.46
N THR A 5 32.30 23.69 -37.80
CA THR A 5 31.61 23.90 -36.51
C THR A 5 30.38 24.81 -36.44
N GLU A 6 29.20 24.21 -36.27
CA GLU A 6 28.10 24.81 -35.52
C GLU A 6 27.87 24.04 -34.22
N SER A 7 27.83 24.82 -33.16
CA SER A 7 27.88 24.46 -31.75
C SER A 7 26.56 23.94 -31.22
N SER A 8 26.64 22.85 -30.48
CA SER A 8 25.66 22.40 -29.50
C SER A 8 25.39 23.49 -28.45
N SER A 9 24.13 23.86 -28.25
CA SER A 9 23.70 24.55 -27.03
C SER A 9 23.17 23.50 -26.04
N GLU A 10 23.90 23.34 -24.93
CA GLU A 10 23.49 22.55 -23.77
C GLU A 10 22.21 23.13 -23.16
N SER A 11 21.12 22.36 -23.23
CA SER A 11 20.03 22.47 -22.27
C SER A 11 20.31 21.47 -21.15
N THR A 12 20.52 21.99 -19.95
CA THR A 12 20.74 21.20 -18.74
C THR A 12 19.43 20.55 -18.31
N PRO A 13 19.36 19.21 -18.20
CA PRO A 13 18.21 18.54 -17.60
C PRO A 13 18.24 18.77 -16.08
N LYS A 14 17.14 19.29 -15.55
CA LYS A 14 16.85 19.27 -14.11
C LYS A 14 16.55 17.82 -13.72
N ASP A 15 17.59 17.07 -13.35
CA ASP A 15 17.46 15.69 -12.88
C ASP A 15 16.78 15.65 -11.50
N GLY A 16 15.47 15.38 -11.52
CA GLY A 16 14.81 14.61 -10.48
C GLY A 16 15.15 13.14 -10.70
N LEU A 17 15.89 12.55 -9.76
CA LEU A 17 16.17 11.12 -9.56
C LEU A 17 15.63 10.19 -10.67
N THR A 18 16.45 9.96 -11.70
CA THR A 18 16.45 8.66 -12.37
C THR A 18 16.74 7.58 -11.31
N PRO A 19 16.21 6.34 -11.44
CA PRO A 19 16.51 5.25 -10.52
C PRO A 19 18.01 4.96 -10.59
N SER A 20 18.75 5.65 -9.74
CA SER A 20 20.19 5.58 -9.72
C SER A 20 20.54 4.24 -9.13
N SER A 21 21.07 3.36 -9.96
CA SER A 21 21.80 2.14 -9.57
C SER A 21 22.80 2.38 -8.41
N SER A 22 23.17 3.65 -8.12
CA SER A 22 23.97 4.04 -6.97
C SER A 22 23.24 3.98 -5.61
N PHE A 23 21.98 4.42 -5.50
CA PHE A 23 21.28 4.43 -4.20
C PHE A 23 20.99 3.01 -3.72
N GLU A 24 20.40 2.19 -4.60
CA GLU A 24 20.12 0.78 -4.35
C GLU A 24 21.40 0.01 -4.00
N ALA A 25 22.49 0.22 -4.76
CA ALA A 25 23.77 -0.41 -4.48
C ALA A 25 24.34 -0.01 -3.10
N LYS A 26 24.15 1.24 -2.66
CA LYS A 26 24.57 1.70 -1.33
C LYS A 26 23.72 1.07 -0.22
N VAL A 27 22.40 0.97 -0.40
CA VAL A 27 21.52 0.27 0.54
C VAL A 27 21.91 -1.20 0.64
N ASN A 28 22.07 -1.90 -0.50
CA ASN A 28 22.50 -3.29 -0.54
C ASN A 28 23.88 -3.50 0.09
N SER A 29 24.81 -2.57 -0.10
CA SER A 29 26.12 -2.59 0.58
C SER A 29 25.97 -2.52 2.10
N LEU A 30 25.11 -1.63 2.63
CA LEU A 30 24.85 -1.54 4.07
C LEU A 30 24.12 -2.78 4.61
N LEU A 31 23.15 -3.32 3.87
CA LEU A 31 22.43 -4.53 4.25
C LEU A 31 23.38 -5.72 4.43
N ASN A 32 24.31 -5.88 3.48
CA ASN A 32 25.32 -6.94 3.46
C ASN A 32 26.58 -6.62 4.29
N SER A 33 26.66 -5.43 4.89
CA SER A 33 27.78 -5.05 5.76
C SER A 33 27.74 -5.81 7.09
N GLY A 34 28.90 -5.92 7.75
CA GLY A 34 28.99 -6.47 9.11
C GLY A 34 28.37 -5.58 10.20
N MET A 35 27.76 -4.44 9.86
CA MET A 35 27.11 -3.57 10.85
C MET A 35 25.88 -4.26 11.45
N THR A 36 25.77 -4.24 12.78
CA THR A 36 24.57 -4.74 13.47
C THR A 36 23.37 -3.85 13.17
N THR A 37 22.16 -4.42 13.23
CA THR A 37 20.91 -3.65 13.04
C THR A 37 20.79 -2.53 14.08
N GLU A 38 21.27 -2.75 15.30
CA GLU A 38 21.30 -1.75 16.36
C GLU A 38 22.21 -0.56 16.03
N SER A 39 23.38 -0.80 15.42
CA SER A 39 24.27 0.28 14.97
C SER A 39 23.65 1.08 13.81
N LEU A 40 22.96 0.41 12.88
CA LEU A 40 22.21 1.08 11.82
C LEU A 40 21.07 1.92 12.40
N ARG A 41 20.34 1.39 13.39
CA ARG A 41 19.25 2.10 14.08
C ARG A 41 19.74 3.40 14.71
N LYS A 42 20.79 3.34 15.54
CA LYS A 42 21.34 4.53 16.20
C LYS A 42 21.75 5.60 15.21
N LYS A 43 22.46 5.20 14.14
CA LYS A 43 22.91 6.12 13.09
C LYS A 43 21.74 6.70 12.29
N ALA A 44 20.70 5.90 12.01
CA ALA A 44 19.49 6.38 11.35
C ALA A 44 18.75 7.41 12.22
N GLU A 45 18.64 7.17 13.54
CA GLU A 45 18.03 8.09 14.49
C GLU A 45 18.80 9.41 14.61
N GLU A 46 20.14 9.37 14.60
CA GLU A 46 20.99 10.57 14.57
C GLU A 46 20.73 11.41 13.32
N TYR A 47 20.61 10.79 12.14
CA TYR A 47 20.28 11.51 10.92
C TYR A 47 18.86 12.05 10.91
N LEU A 48 17.89 11.28 11.40
CA LEU A 48 16.49 11.69 11.42
C LEU A 48 16.23 12.86 12.36
N ALA A 49 17.05 13.01 13.41
CA ALA A 49 16.94 14.10 14.39
C ALA A 49 17.04 15.50 13.76
N ILE A 50 17.61 15.64 12.56
CA ILE A 50 17.67 16.92 11.84
C ILE A 50 16.28 17.50 11.54
N LEU A 51 15.26 16.65 11.35
CA LEU A 51 13.88 17.08 11.07
C LEU A 51 13.18 17.67 12.30
N ASN A 52 13.81 17.63 13.48
CA ASN A 52 13.35 18.33 14.69
C ASN A 52 13.90 19.75 14.80
N ASP A 53 14.84 20.15 13.92
CA ASP A 53 15.33 21.52 13.86
C ASP A 53 14.21 22.43 13.30
N PRO A 54 13.84 23.53 13.99
CA PRO A 54 12.84 24.48 13.49
C PRO A 54 13.13 25.02 12.08
N ALA A 55 14.39 25.04 11.65
CA ALA A 55 14.75 25.45 10.29
C ALA A 55 14.19 24.54 9.19
N PHE A 56 13.84 23.29 9.52
CA PHE A 56 13.33 22.27 8.59
C PHE A 56 11.90 21.82 8.92
N GLU A 57 11.15 22.62 9.68
CA GLU A 57 9.76 22.32 10.05
C GLU A 57 8.87 22.14 8.80
N ALA A 58 9.04 23.02 7.80
CA ALA A 58 8.32 22.95 6.53
C ALA A 58 8.69 21.73 5.66
N ASP A 59 9.90 21.18 5.83
CA ASP A 59 10.30 19.94 5.16
C ASP A 59 9.73 18.70 5.86
N ASN A 60 9.57 18.77 7.19
CA ASN A 60 8.98 17.68 7.97
C ASN A 60 7.45 17.58 7.77
N ILE A 61 6.80 18.68 7.41
CA ILE A 61 5.40 18.73 6.99
C ILE A 61 5.34 19.35 5.58
N PRO A 62 5.62 18.56 4.52
CA PRO A 62 5.65 19.08 3.16
C PRO A 62 4.32 19.72 2.77
N LEU A 63 4.38 20.77 1.95
CA LEU A 63 3.19 21.51 1.49
C LEU A 63 2.09 20.59 0.93
N TRP A 64 2.46 19.53 0.22
CA TRP A 64 1.47 18.60 -0.34
C TRP A 64 0.65 17.87 0.73
N VAL A 65 1.23 17.61 1.90
CA VAL A 65 0.54 17.03 3.06
C VAL A 65 -0.42 18.05 3.67
N GLU A 66 0.01 19.30 3.84
CA GLU A 66 -0.82 20.39 4.37
C GLU A 66 -2.05 20.64 3.50
N ARG A 67 -1.89 20.61 2.17
CA ARG A 67 -2.99 20.81 1.22
C ARG A 67 -4.09 19.75 1.32
N ILE A 68 -3.76 18.52 1.71
CA ILE A 68 -4.72 17.41 1.85
C ILE A 68 -5.35 17.42 3.24
N SER A 69 -4.56 17.72 4.27
CA SER A 69 -4.94 17.54 5.67
C SER A 69 -6.03 18.52 6.08
N CYS A 70 -7.28 18.09 5.99
CA CYS A 70 -8.46 18.95 6.19
C CYS A 70 -9.05 18.84 7.60
N ARG A 71 -8.54 17.95 8.45
CA ARG A 71 -9.13 17.61 9.76
C ARG A 71 -8.04 17.55 10.83
N GLY A 72 -8.31 18.10 12.02
CA GLY A 72 -7.39 18.13 13.17
C GLY A 72 -7.07 16.77 13.80
N GLN A 73 -6.92 15.70 13.02
CA GLN A 73 -6.27 14.47 13.44
C GLN A 73 -4.74 14.69 13.48
N GLU A 74 -4.04 13.80 14.18
CA GLU A 74 -2.58 13.75 14.09
C GLU A 74 -2.13 13.54 12.64
N GLY A 75 -1.62 14.60 12.02
CA GLY A 75 -1.21 14.59 10.62
C GLY A 75 0.02 13.73 10.33
N LEU A 76 0.19 13.41 9.06
CA LEU A 76 1.40 12.78 8.55
C LEU A 76 2.57 13.75 8.63
N THR A 77 3.72 13.27 9.10
CA THR A 77 5.00 13.99 9.03
C THR A 77 6.08 13.06 8.51
N ILE A 78 7.13 13.60 7.92
CA ILE A 78 8.25 12.81 7.42
C ILE A 78 8.87 11.97 8.53
N THR A 79 9.11 12.57 9.70
CA THR A 79 9.60 11.85 10.89
C THR A 79 8.68 10.68 11.29
N LYS A 80 7.35 10.86 11.27
CA LYS A 80 6.41 9.77 11.57
C LYS A 80 6.48 8.64 10.54
N VAL A 81 6.70 8.93 9.26
CA VAL A 81 6.85 7.89 8.22
C VAL A 81 8.05 7.00 8.52
N PHE A 82 9.21 7.57 8.86
CA PHE A 82 10.39 6.79 9.23
C PHE A 82 10.15 5.93 10.48
N HIS A 83 9.62 6.51 11.55
CA HIS A 83 9.28 5.74 12.76
C HIS A 83 8.26 4.64 12.49
N ALA A 84 7.29 4.90 11.61
CA ALA A 84 6.30 3.92 11.19
C ALA A 84 6.93 2.76 10.43
N MET A 85 7.86 3.02 9.51
CA MET A 85 8.63 1.99 8.81
C MET A 85 9.52 1.17 9.77
N TYR A 86 10.16 1.81 10.74
CA TYR A 86 10.96 1.09 11.73
C TYR A 86 10.09 0.18 12.61
N THR A 87 9.05 0.77 13.19
CA THR A 87 8.20 0.13 14.19
C THR A 87 7.28 -0.90 13.55
N GLY A 88 6.73 -0.61 12.37
CA GLY A 88 5.79 -1.48 11.67
C GLY A 88 6.38 -2.85 11.38
N ALA A 89 7.63 -2.90 10.89
CA ALA A 89 8.35 -4.14 10.67
C ALA A 89 8.67 -4.88 11.98
N THR A 90 9.13 -4.17 13.01
CA THR A 90 9.45 -4.79 14.32
C THR A 90 8.21 -5.37 15.00
N GLN A 91 7.07 -4.69 14.96
CA GLN A 91 5.82 -5.13 15.61
C GLN A 91 5.28 -6.45 15.05
N VAL A 92 5.62 -6.79 13.82
CA VAL A 92 5.14 -8.01 13.16
C VAL A 92 6.23 -9.06 12.97
N GLY A 93 7.45 -8.81 13.46
CA GLY A 93 8.56 -9.74 13.35
C GLY A 93 9.18 -9.83 11.96
N PHE A 94 9.34 -8.70 11.26
CA PHE A 94 10.17 -8.56 10.05
C PHE A 94 11.50 -7.87 10.39
N PRO A 95 12.50 -8.59 10.94
CA PRO A 95 13.79 -7.98 11.29
C PRO A 95 14.53 -7.41 10.07
N ALA A 96 14.46 -8.10 8.92
CA ALA A 96 15.01 -7.61 7.66
C ALA A 96 14.38 -6.28 7.23
N GLY A 97 13.07 -6.11 7.41
CA GLY A 97 12.36 -4.89 7.06
C GLY A 97 12.79 -3.66 7.86
N SER A 98 12.90 -3.82 9.18
CA SER A 98 13.42 -2.73 10.03
C SER A 98 14.87 -2.39 9.66
N ARG A 99 15.70 -3.41 9.40
CA ARG A 99 17.09 -3.23 8.96
C ARG A 99 17.17 -2.49 7.62
N TYR A 100 16.32 -2.83 6.65
CA TYR A 100 16.20 -2.12 5.37
C TYR A 100 15.87 -0.64 5.59
N ALA A 101 14.86 -0.33 6.40
CA ALA A 101 14.48 1.05 6.65
C ALA A 101 15.63 1.85 7.31
N TYR A 102 16.35 1.27 8.27
CA TYR A 102 17.54 1.91 8.86
C TYR A 102 18.68 2.08 7.85
N ALA A 103 18.94 1.07 7.02
CA ALA A 103 19.97 1.12 5.99
C ALA A 103 19.66 2.21 4.94
N ALA A 104 18.43 2.29 4.44
CA ALA A 104 17.98 3.33 3.53
C ALA A 104 18.17 4.73 4.13
N THR A 105 17.80 4.91 5.40
CA THR A 105 17.99 6.18 6.12
C THR A 105 19.49 6.52 6.27
N CYS A 106 20.32 5.53 6.60
CA CYS A 106 21.77 5.71 6.68
C CYS A 106 22.40 6.05 5.33
N THR A 107 21.84 5.55 4.22
CA THR A 107 22.26 5.91 2.86
C THR A 107 22.00 7.39 2.58
N CYS A 108 20.83 7.94 2.97
CA CYS A 108 20.55 9.38 2.87
C CYS A 108 21.62 10.20 3.62
N GLY A 109 21.95 9.80 4.84
CA GLY A 109 23.05 10.39 5.61
C GLY A 109 24.41 10.28 4.94
N GLY A 110 24.74 9.13 4.37
CA GLY A 110 25.98 8.91 3.63
C GLY A 110 26.09 9.76 2.37
N LEU A 111 24.98 10.02 1.68
CA LEU A 111 24.92 10.95 0.54
C LEU A 111 25.14 12.39 0.99
N ALA A 112 24.52 12.82 2.09
CA ALA A 112 24.71 14.16 2.61
C ALA A 112 26.18 14.45 2.96
N GLN A 113 26.94 13.47 3.45
CA GLN A 113 28.35 13.66 3.82
C GLN A 113 29.28 14.00 2.64
N THR A 114 28.83 13.88 1.39
CA THR A 114 29.65 14.28 0.23
C THR A 114 29.73 15.79 0.04
N GLU A 115 28.85 16.55 0.69
CA GLU A 115 28.81 18.01 0.58
C GLU A 115 29.96 18.68 1.37
N ALA A 116 30.41 19.84 0.89
CA ALA A 116 31.60 20.51 1.42
C ALA A 116 31.35 21.19 2.77
N THR A 117 30.24 21.92 2.89
CA THR A 117 29.92 22.71 4.09
C THR A 117 28.87 22.04 4.98
N LEU A 118 28.83 22.39 6.27
CA LEU A 118 27.85 21.85 7.21
C LEU A 118 26.41 22.16 6.81
N GLU A 119 26.14 23.37 6.32
CA GLU A 119 24.80 23.80 5.93
C GLU A 119 24.31 23.10 4.65
N GLU A 120 25.21 22.88 3.69
CA GLU A 120 24.91 22.05 2.51
C GLU A 120 24.63 20.60 2.92
N ARG A 121 25.41 20.03 3.86
CA ARG A 121 25.17 18.67 4.39
C ARG A 121 23.80 18.55 5.03
N LYS A 122 23.40 19.50 5.88
CA LYS A 122 22.07 19.50 6.53
C LYS A 122 20.95 19.57 5.49
N THR A 123 21.05 20.53 4.57
CA THR A 123 20.07 20.73 3.50
C THR A 123 19.95 19.48 2.63
N ARG A 124 21.09 18.88 2.25
CA ARG A 124 21.11 17.66 1.46
C ARG A 124 20.51 16.49 2.22
N LEU A 125 20.82 16.35 3.51
CA LEU A 125 20.26 15.28 4.35
C LEU A 125 18.74 15.36 4.39
N VAL A 126 18.19 16.53 4.70
CA VAL A 126 16.74 16.75 4.78
C VAL A 126 16.09 16.41 3.45
N LYS A 127 16.63 16.92 2.33
CA LYS A 127 16.13 16.60 0.99
C LYS A 127 16.10 15.10 0.70
N GLU A 128 17.16 14.36 1.02
CA GLU A 128 17.21 12.92 0.79
C GLU A 128 16.26 12.14 1.71
N LEU A 129 16.04 12.61 2.95
CA LEU A 129 15.08 12.00 3.87
C LEU A 129 13.63 12.22 3.40
N VAL A 130 13.29 13.44 2.97
CA VAL A 130 11.98 13.78 2.40
C VAL A 130 11.71 12.91 1.17
N ASN A 131 12.64 12.87 0.21
CA ASN A 131 12.52 12.05 -1.00
C ASN A 131 12.29 10.56 -0.68
N LEU A 132 13.00 10.01 0.31
CA LEU A 132 12.86 8.62 0.71
C LEU A 132 11.48 8.35 1.33
N ALA A 133 11.01 9.23 2.22
CA ALA A 133 9.69 9.10 2.83
C ALA A 133 8.56 9.23 1.79
N GLU A 134 8.66 10.19 0.88
CA GLU A 134 7.74 10.36 -0.26
C GLU A 134 7.72 9.13 -1.17
N THR A 135 8.89 8.53 -1.42
CA THR A 135 9.01 7.27 -2.16
C THR A 135 8.26 6.14 -1.44
N TRP A 136 8.40 5.99 -0.12
CA TRP A 136 7.63 4.98 0.62
C TRP A 136 6.13 5.27 0.61
N ILE A 137 5.70 6.52 0.73
CA ILE A 137 4.28 6.87 0.66
C ILE A 137 3.72 6.52 -0.72
N ALA A 138 4.39 6.95 -1.79
CA ALA A 138 3.93 6.77 -3.16
C ALA A 138 3.99 5.31 -3.62
N TYR A 139 5.09 4.59 -3.35
CA TYR A 139 5.32 3.27 -3.94
C TYR A 139 5.10 2.11 -2.96
N PHE A 140 5.01 2.35 -1.65
CA PHE A 140 4.76 1.29 -0.67
C PHE A 140 3.40 1.41 0.01
N LEU A 141 2.85 2.60 0.24
CA LEU A 141 1.54 2.77 0.90
C LEU A 141 0.39 2.96 -0.10
N TRP A 142 0.53 3.91 -1.02
CA TRP A 142 -0.54 4.27 -1.95
C TRP A 142 -1.12 3.10 -2.75
N PRO A 143 -0.32 2.17 -3.32
CA PRO A 143 -0.84 1.07 -4.15
C PRO A 143 -1.80 0.15 -3.38
N PHE A 144 -1.61 0.02 -2.07
CA PHE A 144 -2.45 -0.82 -1.20
C PHE A 144 -3.67 -0.09 -0.68
N ARG A 145 -3.59 1.24 -0.52
CA ARG A 145 -4.75 2.03 -0.09
C ARG A 145 -5.78 2.19 -1.20
N TRP A 146 -5.34 2.45 -2.43
CA TRP A 146 -6.25 2.64 -3.56
C TRP A 146 -7.15 1.43 -3.79
N SER A 147 -6.61 0.22 -3.69
CA SER A 147 -7.36 -1.03 -3.83
C SER A 147 -8.52 -1.17 -2.83
N SER A 148 -8.45 -0.47 -1.69
CA SER A 148 -9.54 -0.36 -0.72
C SER A 148 -10.55 0.75 -1.06
N MET A 149 -10.13 1.79 -1.78
CA MET A 149 -10.98 2.91 -2.19
C MET A 149 -11.88 2.56 -3.38
N ALA A 150 -11.42 1.72 -4.31
CA ALA A 150 -12.18 1.25 -5.46
C ALA A 150 -13.34 0.28 -5.12
N ALA A 151 -13.42 -0.20 -3.87
CA ALA A 151 -14.49 -1.10 -3.40
C ALA A 151 -15.83 -0.39 -3.13
N LEU A 152 -15.94 0.91 -3.41
CA LEU A 152 -17.17 1.70 -3.34
C LEU A 152 -17.46 2.28 -4.74
N GLU A 153 -18.40 1.63 -5.44
CA GLU A 153 -19.17 2.10 -6.60
C GLU A 153 -18.43 2.86 -7.72
N VAL A 154 -18.19 2.17 -8.84
CA VAL A 154 -18.16 2.81 -10.16
C VAL A 154 -19.29 2.17 -11.00
N PRO A 155 -20.25 2.96 -11.52
CA PRO A 155 -21.18 2.46 -12.53
C PRO A 155 -20.37 2.06 -13.75
N THR A 156 -20.65 0.87 -14.28
CA THR A 156 -20.14 0.37 -15.56
C THR A 156 -20.08 1.48 -16.63
N PRO A 157 -18.94 1.69 -17.30
CA PRO A 157 -18.87 2.63 -18.43
C PRO A 157 -19.85 2.22 -19.52
N SER A 158 -20.54 3.19 -20.13
CA SER A 158 -21.58 2.92 -21.13
C SER A 158 -21.00 2.29 -22.40
N LEU A 159 -21.73 1.29 -22.92
CA LEU A 159 -21.52 0.43 -24.10
C LEU A 159 -21.24 1.12 -25.46
N SER A 160 -20.96 2.43 -25.52
CA SER A 160 -20.84 3.18 -26.78
C SER A 160 -19.40 3.49 -27.23
N ALA A 161 -18.37 3.02 -26.52
CA ALA A 161 -16.98 3.38 -26.84
C ALA A 161 -16.10 2.26 -27.46
N THR A 162 -16.51 0.99 -27.44
CA THR A 162 -15.64 -0.13 -27.86
C THR A 162 -16.42 -1.24 -28.58
N PRO A 163 -16.47 -1.27 -29.93
CA PRO A 163 -17.29 -2.22 -30.68
C PRO A 163 -16.72 -3.64 -30.76
N THR A 164 -15.55 -3.91 -30.17
CA THR A 164 -14.87 -5.22 -30.20
C THR A 164 -14.68 -5.84 -28.81
N TYR A 165 -15.52 -5.44 -27.84
CA TYR A 165 -15.49 -5.94 -26.47
C TYR A 165 -15.62 -7.47 -26.39
N ASP A 166 -16.51 -8.08 -27.19
CA ASP A 166 -16.85 -9.50 -27.04
C ASP A 166 -15.77 -10.48 -27.54
N ASP A 167 -14.83 -10.05 -28.39
CA ASP A 167 -13.79 -10.94 -28.95
C ASP A 167 -12.41 -10.81 -28.28
N THR A 168 -12.25 -9.90 -27.32
CA THR A 168 -11.01 -9.74 -26.53
C THR A 168 -11.26 -9.69 -25.02
N GLY A 169 -12.51 -9.52 -24.59
CA GLY A 169 -12.89 -9.48 -23.17
C GLY A 169 -12.90 -10.83 -22.44
N SER A 170 -12.85 -11.95 -23.14
CA SER A 170 -13.02 -13.28 -22.54
C SER A 170 -11.77 -13.85 -21.84
N GLU A 171 -10.59 -13.24 -21.97
CA GLU A 171 -9.37 -13.73 -21.31
C GLU A 171 -8.69 -12.77 -20.33
N LEU A 172 -9.09 -11.49 -20.23
CA LEU A 172 -8.26 -10.52 -19.49
C LEU A 172 -8.97 -9.42 -18.68
N GLU A 173 -10.30 -9.38 -18.56
CA GLU A 173 -10.99 -8.40 -17.68
C GLU A 173 -11.18 -8.86 -16.23
N GLU A 174 -10.81 -10.10 -15.92
CA GLU A 174 -10.97 -10.66 -14.60
C GLU A 174 -9.64 -10.60 -13.84
N GLY A 175 -9.41 -9.52 -13.08
CA GLY A 175 -8.62 -9.67 -11.85
C GLY A 175 -9.14 -10.91 -11.09
N PRO A 176 -8.29 -11.70 -10.40
CA PRO A 176 -8.60 -13.07 -10.02
C PRO A 176 -10.03 -13.18 -9.50
N GLN A 177 -10.93 -13.72 -10.32
CA GLN A 177 -12.33 -13.78 -9.94
C GLN A 177 -12.46 -14.64 -8.71
N THR A 178 -13.27 -14.17 -7.76
CA THR A 178 -13.87 -15.05 -6.76
C THR A 178 -14.78 -16.02 -7.49
N ARG A 179 -14.22 -17.11 -8.01
CA ARG A 179 -15.03 -18.23 -8.52
C ARG A 179 -15.84 -18.76 -7.33
N PRO A 180 -17.09 -19.22 -7.54
CA PRO A 180 -17.90 -19.81 -6.47
C PRO A 180 -17.14 -20.87 -5.65
N SER A 181 -16.31 -21.67 -6.33
CA SER A 181 -15.43 -22.67 -5.69
C SER A 181 -14.51 -22.07 -4.62
N TRP A 182 -14.02 -20.84 -4.80
CA TRP A 182 -13.10 -20.19 -3.88
C TRP A 182 -13.79 -19.77 -2.58
N ARG A 183 -15.03 -19.31 -2.66
CA ARG A 183 -15.84 -19.03 -1.47
C ARG A 183 -16.11 -20.31 -0.71
N ASP A 184 -16.50 -21.37 -1.40
CA ASP A 184 -16.72 -22.68 -0.79
C ASP A 184 -15.43 -23.24 -0.17
N ASP A 185 -14.29 -22.98 -0.80
CA ASP A 185 -12.98 -23.43 -0.31
C ASP A 185 -12.55 -22.70 0.96
N VAL A 186 -12.61 -21.37 0.97
CA VAL A 186 -12.22 -20.53 2.12
C VAL A 186 -13.15 -20.76 3.30
N SER A 187 -14.43 -21.02 3.04
CA SER A 187 -15.40 -21.27 4.12
C SER A 187 -15.19 -22.62 4.82
N LYS A 188 -14.46 -23.56 4.21
CA LYS A 188 -14.08 -24.87 4.79
C LYS A 188 -12.75 -24.83 5.58
N THR A 189 -11.90 -23.82 5.37
CA THR A 189 -10.61 -23.65 6.06
C THR A 189 -10.65 -22.65 7.21
N THR A 190 -11.79 -21.99 7.37
CA THR A 190 -12.00 -21.00 8.42
C THR A 190 -12.85 -21.66 9.49
N LEU A 191 -12.29 -22.14 10.63
CA LEU A 191 -12.86 -22.07 11.99
C LEU A 191 -12.26 -23.04 13.04
N ILE A 192 -11.63 -22.51 14.09
CA ILE A 192 -12.10 -22.80 15.46
C ILE A 192 -12.38 -21.47 16.16
N HIS A 193 -13.63 -21.29 16.60
CA HIS A 193 -13.96 -20.29 17.62
C HIS A 193 -13.97 -21.00 18.98
N HIS A 194 -12.97 -20.77 19.83
CA HIS A 194 -12.85 -21.44 21.14
C HIS A 194 -13.94 -21.02 22.16
N CYS A 195 -14.85 -20.12 21.81
CA CYS A 195 -15.95 -19.72 22.70
C CYS A 195 -17.27 -20.50 22.54
N LEU A 196 -17.36 -21.51 21.65
CA LEU A 196 -18.56 -22.36 21.57
C LEU A 196 -18.18 -23.84 21.58
N ASN A 197 -18.04 -24.40 22.78
CA ASN A 197 -17.86 -25.83 23.07
C ASN A 197 -19.11 -26.66 22.74
N THR A 198 -19.65 -26.55 21.53
CA THR A 198 -20.73 -27.41 21.05
C THR A 198 -20.40 -27.91 19.67
N LEU A 199 -20.01 -29.20 19.64
CA LEU A 199 -19.98 -30.12 18.52
C LEU A 199 -21.02 -29.79 17.44
N ILE A 200 -20.64 -29.07 16.39
CA ILE A 200 -21.35 -29.10 15.11
C ILE A 200 -20.35 -29.10 13.95
N PRO A 201 -20.05 -30.27 13.35
CA PRO A 201 -19.13 -30.40 12.22
C PRO A 201 -19.64 -29.87 10.87
N LEU A 202 -20.66 -29.00 10.81
CA LEU A 202 -21.46 -28.82 9.59
C LEU A 202 -21.73 -27.40 9.07
N PHE A 203 -21.18 -26.33 9.65
CA PHE A 203 -21.56 -24.97 9.23
C PHE A 203 -20.39 -24.17 8.64
N ASN A 204 -20.01 -24.55 7.41
CA ASN A 204 -18.95 -23.98 6.56
C ASN A 204 -19.31 -22.61 5.94
N PHE A 205 -19.90 -21.66 6.67
CA PHE A 205 -20.27 -20.34 6.12
C PHE A 205 -20.42 -19.27 7.21
N ARG A 206 -19.42 -19.13 8.09
CA ARG A 206 -19.44 -18.10 9.13
C ARG A 206 -18.24 -17.16 9.04
N CYS A 207 -18.48 -15.89 9.30
CA CYS A 207 -17.39 -14.94 9.53
C CYS A 207 -16.68 -15.26 10.85
N PHE A 208 -15.39 -15.56 10.81
CA PHE A 208 -14.62 -15.89 12.02
C PHE A 208 -14.51 -14.73 13.03
N MET A 209 -14.68 -13.49 12.55
CA MET A 209 -14.59 -12.29 13.38
C MET A 209 -15.89 -11.95 14.11
N THR A 210 -17.04 -12.21 13.49
CA THR A 210 -18.35 -11.74 14.00
C THR A 210 -19.31 -12.89 14.33
N GLY A 211 -19.05 -14.09 13.84
CA GLY A 211 -19.92 -15.26 13.98
C GLY A 211 -21.15 -15.26 13.06
N TYR A 212 -21.33 -14.21 12.25
CA TYR A 212 -22.43 -14.10 11.29
C TYR A 212 -22.41 -15.22 10.27
N VAL A 213 -23.59 -15.76 9.98
CA VAL A 213 -23.79 -16.81 8.97
C VAL A 213 -24.14 -16.17 7.64
N ASP A 214 -23.64 -16.76 6.57
CA ASP A 214 -23.97 -16.37 5.21
C ASP A 214 -25.46 -16.56 4.89
N PHE A 215 -26.10 -15.55 4.31
CA PHE A 215 -27.49 -15.64 3.85
C PHE A 215 -27.71 -16.74 2.80
N GLN A 216 -26.65 -17.16 2.10
CA GLN A 216 -26.75 -18.17 1.05
C GLN A 216 -26.54 -19.61 1.55
N ALA A 217 -26.30 -19.82 2.84
CA ALA A 217 -26.21 -21.17 3.38
C ALA A 217 -27.57 -21.88 3.31
N ASP A 218 -27.58 -23.18 3.00
CA ASP A 218 -28.80 -23.97 2.85
C ASP A 218 -29.61 -24.09 4.15
N GLU A 219 -28.93 -24.05 5.30
CA GLU A 219 -29.54 -24.10 6.64
C GLU A 219 -28.86 -23.11 7.59
N TRP A 220 -29.67 -22.43 8.41
CA TRP A 220 -29.19 -21.50 9.43
C TRP A 220 -29.66 -21.97 10.81
N PRO A 221 -28.77 -22.02 11.82
CA PRO A 221 -29.21 -22.28 13.18
C PRO A 221 -30.15 -21.19 13.67
N GLN A 222 -31.19 -21.58 14.42
CA GLN A 222 -32.23 -20.68 14.90
C GLN A 222 -31.63 -19.51 15.68
N ASN A 223 -32.06 -18.28 15.37
CA ASN A 223 -31.54 -17.00 15.90
C ASN A 223 -30.08 -16.66 15.52
N SER A 224 -29.50 -17.28 14.49
CA SER A 224 -28.19 -16.86 14.00
C SER A 224 -28.25 -15.45 13.40
N PRO A 225 -27.30 -14.55 13.72
CA PRO A 225 -27.16 -13.30 12.98
C PRO A 225 -26.73 -13.62 11.54
N LEU A 226 -27.51 -13.13 10.56
CA LEU A 226 -27.30 -13.38 9.14
C LEU A 226 -26.75 -12.13 8.46
N ASP A 227 -25.83 -12.30 7.52
CA ASP A 227 -25.36 -11.25 6.61
C ASP A 227 -24.76 -11.87 5.35
N THR A 228 -24.39 -11.05 4.38
CA THR A 228 -23.60 -11.48 3.22
C THR A 228 -22.14 -11.63 3.64
N LEU A 229 -21.56 -12.80 3.35
CA LEU A 229 -20.12 -13.00 3.52
C LEU A 229 -19.41 -12.82 2.18
N HIS A 230 -18.23 -12.24 2.25
CA HIS A 230 -17.38 -11.96 1.12
C HIS A 230 -16.00 -12.57 1.33
N VAL A 231 -15.41 -13.02 0.23
CA VAL A 231 -13.99 -13.39 0.21
C VAL A 231 -13.18 -12.09 0.17
N ALA A 232 -12.49 -11.80 1.26
CA ALA A 232 -11.56 -10.70 1.38
C ALA A 232 -10.16 -11.17 1.05
N HIS A 233 -9.48 -10.49 0.13
CA HIS A 233 -8.07 -10.75 -0.11
C HIS A 233 -7.24 -10.19 1.05
N ILE A 234 -6.28 -10.97 1.55
CA ILE A 234 -5.37 -10.56 2.63
C ILE A 234 -4.47 -9.43 2.13
N VAL A 235 -3.88 -9.60 0.95
CA VAL A 235 -3.08 -8.61 0.26
C VAL A 235 -3.71 -8.33 -1.11
N LYS A 236 -4.27 -7.13 -1.26
CA LYS A 236 -4.82 -6.64 -2.52
C LYS A 236 -3.73 -6.02 -3.39
N PHE A 237 -2.93 -6.90 -3.99
CA PHE A 237 -1.93 -6.55 -5.00
C PHE A 237 -2.47 -6.83 -6.41
N SER A 238 -3.79 -6.73 -6.60
CA SER A 238 -4.53 -7.08 -7.82
C SER A 238 -4.41 -6.03 -8.93
N SER A 239 -3.28 -5.33 -8.98
CA SER A 239 -3.16 -4.06 -9.69
C SER A 239 -1.96 -3.94 -10.59
N THR A 240 -1.04 -4.88 -10.49
CA THR A 240 0.12 -4.96 -11.36
C THR A 240 -0.23 -5.90 -12.49
N ASN A 241 -0.55 -5.35 -13.67
CA ASN A 241 -0.44 -6.16 -14.87
C ASN A 241 1.04 -6.49 -15.01
N PHE A 242 1.44 -7.69 -14.60
CA PHE A 242 2.84 -8.11 -14.69
C PHE A 242 3.28 -8.34 -16.14
N ASP A 243 2.38 -8.12 -17.11
CA ASP A 243 2.71 -8.14 -18.51
C ASP A 243 3.43 -6.85 -18.91
N ALA A 244 4.76 -6.89 -18.79
CA ALA A 244 5.65 -5.82 -19.22
C ALA A 244 5.54 -5.52 -20.72
N ALA A 245 4.96 -6.41 -21.54
CA ALA A 245 4.81 -6.19 -22.98
C ALA A 245 3.71 -5.15 -23.30
N THR A 246 2.73 -4.97 -22.41
CA THR A 246 1.59 -4.06 -22.59
C THR A 246 1.57 -2.89 -21.61
N SER A 247 2.46 -2.90 -20.62
CA SER A 247 2.53 -1.87 -19.57
C SER A 247 3.29 -0.62 -20.03
N SER A 248 2.79 0.55 -19.64
CA SER A 248 3.50 1.82 -19.86
C SER A 248 4.79 1.89 -19.03
N THR A 249 5.76 2.73 -19.43
CA THR A 249 7.02 2.91 -18.69
C THR A 249 6.79 3.34 -17.24
N SER A 250 5.80 4.22 -16.99
CA SER A 250 5.45 4.68 -15.64
C SER A 250 4.83 3.58 -14.79
N GLU A 251 4.04 2.70 -15.40
CA GLU A 251 3.49 1.52 -14.73
C GLU A 251 4.58 0.52 -14.37
N ILE A 252 5.47 0.17 -15.30
CA ILE A 252 6.63 -0.70 -15.04
C ILE A 252 7.49 -0.12 -13.92
N HIS A 253 7.76 1.18 -13.95
CA HIS A 253 8.52 1.86 -12.89
C HIS A 253 7.82 1.76 -11.53
N SER A 254 6.53 2.06 -11.46
CA SER A 254 5.74 1.96 -10.22
C SER A 254 5.74 0.54 -9.66
N ILE A 255 5.54 -0.47 -10.51
CA ILE A 255 5.55 -1.88 -10.11
C ILE A 255 6.92 -2.27 -9.56
N THR A 256 7.99 -1.92 -10.29
CA THR A 256 9.36 -2.24 -9.92
C THR A 256 9.74 -1.64 -8.57
N MET A 257 9.45 -0.36 -8.36
CA MET A 257 9.72 0.31 -7.08
C MET A 257 8.93 -0.31 -5.92
N THR A 258 7.65 -0.63 -6.16
CA THR A 258 6.80 -1.27 -5.15
C THR A 258 7.38 -2.64 -4.75
N LEU A 259 7.72 -3.47 -5.74
CA LEU A 259 8.28 -4.81 -5.51
C LEU A 259 9.65 -4.76 -4.84
N ASP A 260 10.49 -3.80 -5.20
CA ASP A 260 11.80 -3.62 -4.58
C ASP A 260 11.67 -3.28 -3.09
N ILE A 261 10.81 -2.32 -2.76
CA ILE A 261 10.53 -1.98 -1.36
C ILE A 261 9.97 -3.19 -0.62
N LEU A 262 9.02 -3.93 -1.21
CA LEU A 262 8.42 -5.12 -0.58
C LEU A 262 9.44 -6.23 -0.35
N LYS A 263 10.28 -6.52 -1.34
CA LYS A 263 11.35 -7.52 -1.24
C LYS A 263 12.17 -7.31 0.02
N HIS A 264 12.58 -6.08 0.27
CA HIS A 264 13.41 -5.77 1.42
C HIS A 264 12.60 -5.55 2.72
N TYR A 265 11.42 -4.96 2.63
CA TYR A 265 10.64 -4.55 3.81
C TYR A 265 9.83 -5.70 4.43
N VAL A 266 9.22 -6.57 3.61
CA VAL A 266 8.46 -7.73 4.10
C VAL A 266 9.20 -9.05 3.88
N ASP A 267 10.50 -8.97 3.60
CA ASP A 267 11.44 -10.11 3.49
C ASP A 267 10.98 -11.15 2.45
N LEU A 268 10.57 -10.69 1.26
CA LEU A 268 10.21 -11.59 0.18
C LEU A 268 11.48 -12.14 -0.47
N ASP A 269 11.68 -13.45 -0.37
CA ASP A 269 12.74 -14.12 -1.10
C ASP A 269 12.48 -14.13 -2.62
N SER A 270 13.53 -14.39 -3.39
CA SER A 270 13.46 -14.40 -4.86
C SER A 270 12.45 -15.44 -5.39
N GLN A 271 12.23 -16.55 -4.68
CA GLN A 271 11.28 -17.58 -5.09
C GLN A 271 9.84 -17.08 -4.93
N THR A 272 9.55 -16.40 -3.84
CA THR A 272 8.27 -15.77 -3.52
C THR A 272 7.94 -14.68 -4.52
N ILE A 273 8.91 -13.86 -4.91
CA ILE A 273 8.73 -12.82 -5.94
C ILE A 273 8.42 -13.46 -7.30
N ASN A 274 9.17 -14.48 -7.70
CA ASN A 274 8.94 -15.16 -8.98
C ASN A 274 7.56 -15.84 -9.05
N ASN A 275 7.03 -16.29 -7.92
CA ASN A 275 5.72 -16.94 -7.81
C ASN A 275 4.63 -16.01 -7.25
N LEU A 276 4.88 -14.70 -7.18
CA LEU A 276 4.03 -13.76 -6.44
C LEU A 276 2.59 -13.74 -6.99
N LYS A 277 2.44 -13.80 -8.32
CA LYS A 277 1.12 -13.86 -8.97
C LYS A 277 0.30 -15.06 -8.48
N GLU A 278 0.92 -16.24 -8.43
CA GLU A 278 0.25 -17.47 -7.99
C GLU A 278 -0.11 -17.42 -6.50
N ILE A 279 0.79 -16.89 -5.67
CA ILE A 279 0.56 -16.73 -4.22
C ILE A 279 -0.63 -15.79 -3.96
N LEU A 280 -0.71 -14.68 -4.70
CA LEU A 280 -1.76 -13.68 -4.55
C LEU A 280 -3.11 -14.17 -5.09
N SER A 281 -3.11 -15.07 -6.09
CA SER A 281 -4.30 -15.72 -6.64
C SER A 281 -4.62 -17.07 -5.98
N SER A 282 -4.01 -17.38 -4.83
CA SER A 282 -4.23 -18.63 -4.08
C SER A 282 -5.26 -18.43 -2.94
N PRO A 283 -6.02 -19.47 -2.54
CA PRO A 283 -6.87 -19.39 -1.33
C PRO A 283 -6.09 -18.98 -0.06
N ARG A 284 -4.76 -19.16 -0.07
CA ARG A 284 -3.84 -18.65 0.96
C ARG A 284 -3.91 -17.13 1.15
N ASN A 285 -4.35 -16.39 0.15
CA ASN A 285 -4.51 -14.93 0.18
C ASN A 285 -5.96 -14.52 0.49
N ALA A 286 -6.77 -15.39 1.10
CA ALA A 286 -8.19 -15.13 1.28
C ALA A 286 -8.66 -15.33 2.73
N LEU A 287 -9.67 -14.54 3.12
CA LEU A 287 -10.41 -14.63 4.37
C LEU A 287 -11.90 -14.52 4.08
N LEU A 288 -12.74 -15.25 4.81
CA LEU A 288 -14.19 -15.08 4.73
C LEU A 288 -14.68 -14.09 5.79
N LEU A 289 -15.18 -12.95 5.34
CA LEU A 289 -15.56 -11.83 6.21
C LEU A 289 -16.97 -11.33 5.89
N GLN A 290 -17.71 -10.93 6.94
CA GLN A 290 -18.95 -10.17 6.81
C GLN A 290 -18.66 -8.81 6.15
N SER A 291 -19.60 -8.23 5.41
CA SER A 291 -19.40 -7.03 4.57
C SER A 291 -18.71 -5.86 5.29
N GLY A 292 -19.13 -5.51 6.51
CA GLY A 292 -18.49 -4.45 7.29
C GLY A 292 -17.07 -4.82 7.74
N MET A 293 -16.86 -6.08 8.10
CA MET A 293 -15.55 -6.59 8.48
C MET A 293 -14.57 -6.63 7.30
N HIS A 294 -15.04 -7.00 6.11
CA HIS A 294 -14.28 -6.91 4.87
C HIS A 294 -13.89 -5.46 4.57
N ASN A 295 -14.85 -4.52 4.61
CA ASN A 295 -14.56 -3.11 4.34
C ASN A 295 -13.50 -2.53 5.28
N THR A 296 -13.60 -2.84 6.58
CA THR A 296 -12.67 -2.32 7.59
C THR A 296 -11.30 -2.99 7.53
N PHE A 297 -11.24 -4.27 7.14
CA PHE A 297 -9.99 -5.00 6.89
C PHE A 297 -9.22 -4.44 5.69
N ASP A 298 -9.92 -4.20 4.58
CA ASP A 298 -9.35 -3.56 3.39
C ASP A 298 -8.79 -2.17 3.71
N ARG A 299 -9.44 -1.47 4.63
CA ARG A 299 -9.04 -0.13 5.06
C ARG A 299 -7.92 -0.14 6.09
N PHE A 300 -7.36 -1.30 6.40
CA PHE A 300 -6.32 -1.52 7.40
C PHE A 300 -6.73 -1.07 8.81
N MET A 301 -8.03 -1.03 9.14
CA MET A 301 -8.53 -0.60 10.45
C MET A 301 -8.28 -1.64 11.55
N TRP A 302 -7.97 -2.87 11.14
CA TRP A 302 -7.53 -3.96 12.00
C TRP A 302 -6.67 -4.94 11.22
N CYS A 303 -5.89 -5.76 11.92
CA CYS A 303 -5.08 -6.83 11.33
C CYS A 303 -4.89 -8.01 12.30
N LEU A 304 -4.24 -9.07 11.81
CA LEU A 304 -3.94 -10.29 12.55
C LEU A 304 -2.42 -10.38 12.82
N ILE A 305 -2.04 -10.48 14.10
CA ILE A 305 -0.65 -10.56 14.54
C ILE A 305 -0.33 -11.98 14.97
N SER A 306 0.70 -12.59 14.38
CA SER A 306 1.13 -13.93 14.77
C SER A 306 1.42 -14.02 16.27
N THR A 307 0.96 -15.10 16.89
CA THR A 307 1.33 -15.45 18.26
C THR A 307 2.48 -16.46 18.27
N ASN A 308 2.87 -16.91 19.46
CA ASN A 308 3.81 -18.02 19.61
C ASN A 308 3.20 -19.39 19.25
N VAL A 309 1.88 -19.45 19.03
CA VAL A 309 1.16 -20.67 18.66
C VAL A 309 0.92 -20.66 17.14
N PRO A 310 1.41 -21.68 16.39
CA PRO A 310 1.17 -21.79 14.95
C PRO A 310 -0.33 -21.76 14.60
N GLY A 311 -0.69 -21.03 13.55
CA GLY A 311 -2.09 -20.89 13.12
C GLY A 311 -2.94 -19.95 13.98
N GLN A 312 -2.39 -19.43 15.09
CA GLN A 312 -3.10 -18.52 16.00
C GLN A 312 -2.59 -17.08 15.87
N TYR A 313 -3.54 -16.15 15.86
CA TYR A 313 -3.30 -14.73 15.67
C TYR A 313 -4.08 -13.89 16.67
N LYS A 314 -3.42 -12.85 17.21
CA LYS A 314 -4.07 -11.82 18.00
C LYS A 314 -4.72 -10.80 17.07
N VAL A 315 -5.96 -10.44 17.34
CA VAL A 315 -6.65 -9.34 16.65
C VAL A 315 -6.10 -8.02 17.17
N LYS A 316 -5.63 -7.17 16.26
CA LYS A 316 -5.23 -5.80 16.59
C LYS A 316 -6.14 -4.82 15.89
N LEU A 317 -6.81 -3.98 16.67
CA LEU A 317 -7.61 -2.86 16.18
C LEU A 317 -6.78 -1.58 16.24
N PHE A 318 -6.89 -0.74 15.20
CA PHE A 318 -6.26 0.58 15.15
C PHE A 318 -7.26 1.72 15.34
N VAL A 319 -8.54 1.38 15.46
CA VAL A 319 -9.64 2.31 15.69
C VAL A 319 -10.52 1.78 16.82
N GLU A 320 -11.27 2.66 17.46
CA GLU A 320 -12.15 2.31 18.58
C GLU A 320 -13.18 1.24 18.18
N PRO A 321 -13.35 0.15 18.95
CA PRO A 321 -14.26 -0.96 18.60
C PRO A 321 -15.71 -0.53 18.36
N SER A 322 -16.18 0.49 19.09
CA SER A 322 -17.52 1.06 18.96
C SER A 322 -17.77 1.71 17.60
N THR A 323 -16.72 2.14 16.90
CA THR A 323 -16.82 2.69 15.53
C THR A 323 -16.93 1.60 14.47
N LEU A 324 -16.65 0.36 14.85
CA LEU A 324 -16.52 -0.77 13.95
C LEU A 324 -17.80 -1.62 13.96
N PHE A 325 -18.26 -2.11 15.13
CA PHE A 325 -19.38 -3.08 15.19
C PHE A 325 -20.18 -3.05 16.50
N ASN A 326 -21.44 -3.52 16.44
CA ASN A 326 -22.31 -3.79 17.59
C ASN A 326 -22.13 -5.21 18.19
N VAL A 327 -21.04 -5.91 17.85
CA VAL A 327 -20.75 -7.27 18.31
C VAL A 327 -19.40 -7.34 19.02
N SER A 328 -19.30 -8.22 20.02
CA SER A 328 -18.02 -8.52 20.68
C SER A 328 -17.12 -9.24 19.70
N LEU A 329 -15.95 -8.66 19.41
CA LEU A 329 -14.93 -9.28 18.56
C LEU A 329 -14.03 -10.20 19.40
N PRO A 330 -13.50 -11.28 18.82
CA PRO A 330 -12.52 -12.12 19.49
C PRO A 330 -11.18 -11.39 19.64
N ASP A 331 -10.51 -11.57 20.77
CA ASP A 331 -9.14 -11.07 20.97
C ASP A 331 -8.10 -11.91 20.20
N VAL A 332 -8.40 -13.19 19.98
CA VAL A 332 -7.51 -14.19 19.36
C VAL A 332 -8.33 -15.08 18.44
N VAL A 333 -7.76 -15.39 17.28
CA VAL A 333 -8.34 -16.29 16.27
C VAL A 333 -7.36 -17.40 15.93
N THR A 334 -7.86 -18.62 15.70
CA THR A 334 -7.05 -19.77 15.26
C THR A 334 -7.63 -20.30 13.96
N PHE A 335 -6.78 -20.46 12.95
CA PHE A 335 -7.14 -21.11 11.69
C PHE A 335 -6.73 -22.59 11.71
N GLU A 336 -7.67 -23.46 11.39
CA GLU A 336 -7.50 -24.91 11.35
C GLU A 336 -8.22 -25.46 10.11
N ASP A 337 -7.63 -26.48 9.47
CA ASP A 337 -8.20 -27.09 8.27
C ASP A 337 -9.24 -28.13 8.67
N HIS A 338 -10.51 -27.85 8.36
CA HIS A 338 -11.62 -28.76 8.57
C HIS A 338 -12.17 -29.35 7.27
N SER A 339 -11.52 -29.05 6.14
CA SER A 339 -12.02 -29.40 4.82
C SER A 339 -11.89 -30.89 4.47
N ASN A 340 -10.98 -31.61 5.16
CA ASN A 340 -10.51 -32.96 4.78
C ASN A 340 -10.06 -33.06 3.30
N SER A 341 -9.88 -31.92 2.62
CA SER A 341 -9.60 -31.81 1.18
C SER A 341 -8.29 -31.08 0.89
N GLY A 342 -7.51 -30.75 1.93
CA GLY A 342 -6.18 -30.14 1.80
C GLY A 342 -6.22 -28.70 1.29
N ILE A 343 -7.33 -27.99 1.52
CA ILE A 343 -7.44 -26.58 1.14
C ILE A 343 -6.50 -25.78 2.05
N PRO A 344 -5.64 -24.92 1.49
CA PRO A 344 -4.62 -24.28 2.29
C PRO A 344 -5.22 -23.19 3.20
N LEU A 345 -4.73 -23.14 4.43
CA LEU A 345 -5.02 -22.07 5.38
C LEU A 345 -4.47 -20.71 4.90
N PRO A 346 -5.01 -19.59 5.42
CA PRO A 346 -4.44 -18.26 5.23
C PRO A 346 -2.94 -18.22 5.47
N SER A 347 -2.19 -17.63 4.53
CA SER A 347 -0.73 -17.57 4.61
C SER A 347 -0.28 -16.69 5.77
N PRO A 348 0.54 -17.22 6.70
CA PRO A 348 1.13 -16.41 7.76
C PRO A 348 1.95 -15.24 7.22
N LEU A 349 2.62 -15.42 6.08
CA LEU A 349 3.40 -14.37 5.41
C LEU A 349 2.49 -13.22 4.93
N LEU A 350 1.38 -13.54 4.25
CA LEU A 350 0.47 -12.53 3.73
C LEU A 350 -0.25 -11.78 4.85
N LEU A 351 -0.64 -12.49 5.92
CA LEU A 351 -1.21 -11.88 7.12
C LEU A 351 -0.21 -10.91 7.79
N ARG A 352 1.05 -11.34 7.91
CA ARG A 352 2.11 -10.50 8.47
C ARG A 352 2.43 -9.29 7.60
N TRP A 353 2.39 -9.44 6.28
CA TRP A 353 2.52 -8.33 5.32
C TRP A 353 1.37 -7.33 5.51
N HIS A 354 0.10 -7.76 5.48
CA HIS A 354 -1.03 -6.88 5.74
C HIS A 354 -0.90 -6.16 7.09
N ALA A 355 -0.50 -6.88 8.14
CA ALA A 355 -0.26 -6.31 9.45
C ALA A 355 0.88 -5.27 9.45
N ALA A 356 1.97 -5.49 8.70
CA ALA A 356 3.06 -4.53 8.56
C ALA A 356 2.54 -3.22 7.94
N LEU A 357 1.80 -3.33 6.84
CA LEU A 357 1.16 -2.19 6.18
C LEU A 357 0.21 -1.47 7.13
N ALA A 358 -0.65 -2.20 7.86
CA ALA A 358 -1.58 -1.61 8.82
C ALA A 358 -0.86 -0.76 9.87
N HIS A 359 0.24 -1.27 10.43
CA HIS A 359 1.05 -0.51 11.38
C HIS A 359 1.62 0.75 10.72
N VAL A 360 2.19 0.64 9.52
CA VAL A 360 2.80 1.80 8.86
C VAL A 360 1.74 2.86 8.54
N PHE A 361 0.57 2.46 8.04
CA PHE A 361 -0.55 3.36 7.74
C PHE A 361 -0.99 4.18 8.95
N HIS A 362 -1.15 3.55 10.10
CA HIS A 362 -1.66 4.23 11.30
C HIS A 362 -0.57 5.00 12.04
N LEU A 363 0.64 4.43 12.19
CA LEU A 363 1.75 5.10 12.88
C LEU A 363 2.26 6.34 12.11
N SER A 364 2.18 6.32 10.78
CA SER A 364 2.61 7.45 9.95
C SER A 364 1.55 8.55 9.82
N GLY A 365 0.29 8.29 10.17
CA GLY A 365 -0.84 9.17 9.85
C GLY A 365 -1.36 9.05 8.41
N ALA A 366 -0.73 8.22 7.55
CA ALA A 366 -1.16 8.03 6.16
C ALA A 366 -2.60 7.50 6.03
N ALA A 367 -3.08 6.71 7.01
CA ALA A 367 -4.47 6.24 7.04
C ALA A 367 -5.49 7.39 7.03
N GLY A 368 -5.22 8.44 7.80
CA GLY A 368 -6.03 9.67 7.88
C GLY A 368 -5.87 10.52 6.63
N LEU A 369 -4.62 10.76 6.21
CA LEU A 369 -4.32 11.52 5.00
C LEU A 369 -5.03 10.97 3.75
N PHE A 370 -4.96 9.66 3.53
CA PHE A 370 -5.60 9.03 2.37
C PHE A 370 -7.12 8.95 2.51
N LYS A 371 -7.65 9.01 3.73
CA LYS A 371 -9.10 9.18 3.95
C LYS A 371 -9.54 10.59 3.54
N ASP A 372 -8.80 11.61 3.96
CA ASP A 372 -9.09 13.00 3.60
C ASP A 372 -8.97 13.22 2.10
N LEU A 373 -7.95 12.63 1.45
CA LEU A 373 -7.78 12.66 -0.01
C LEU A 373 -8.96 12.05 -0.78
N ARG A 374 -9.62 11.03 -0.21
CA ARG A 374 -10.85 10.43 -0.77
C ARG A 374 -12.07 11.32 -0.54
N ASP A 375 -12.17 11.90 0.65
CA ASP A 375 -13.37 12.60 1.12
C ASP A 375 -13.29 14.13 0.87
N LEU A 376 -12.46 14.58 -0.10
CA LEU A 376 -12.30 16.00 -0.44
C LEU A 376 -13.65 16.61 -0.88
N PRO A 377 -14.03 17.79 -0.34
CA PRO A 377 -15.35 18.38 -0.60
C PRO A 377 -15.52 18.76 -2.08
N GLY A 378 -16.67 18.38 -2.66
CA GLY A 378 -17.05 18.72 -4.04
C GLY A 378 -16.73 17.66 -5.10
N HIS A 379 -16.36 16.44 -4.71
CA HIS A 379 -15.91 15.41 -5.65
C HIS A 379 -16.69 14.09 -5.52
N PHE A 380 -17.18 13.58 -6.65
CA PHE A 380 -17.61 12.19 -6.84
C PHE A 380 -16.49 11.47 -7.59
N GLY A 381 -15.53 10.88 -6.87
CA GLY A 381 -14.44 10.11 -7.46
C GLY A 381 -13.06 10.42 -6.87
N PRO A 382 -12.08 9.55 -7.10
CA PRO A 382 -10.77 9.67 -6.48
C PRO A 382 -9.95 10.85 -7.04
N ALA A 383 -9.28 11.59 -6.14
CA ALA A 383 -8.46 12.76 -6.47
C ALA A 383 -7.20 12.46 -7.32
N VAL A 384 -6.77 11.20 -7.34
CA VAL A 384 -5.55 10.75 -8.02
C VAL A 384 -5.96 9.88 -9.21
N PRO A 385 -5.33 9.98 -10.38
CA PRO A 385 -5.84 9.35 -11.59
C PRO A 385 -5.68 7.83 -11.64
N SER A 386 -4.87 7.23 -10.75
CA SER A 386 -4.72 5.77 -10.70
C SER A 386 -4.13 5.28 -9.37
N LYS A 387 -4.11 3.94 -9.24
CA LYS A 387 -3.46 3.19 -8.16
C LYS A 387 -1.94 3.15 -8.21
N SER A 388 -1.32 3.62 -9.29
CA SER A 388 0.13 3.57 -9.43
C SER A 388 0.77 4.59 -8.48
N GLY A 389 1.89 4.20 -7.88
CA GLY A 389 2.70 5.11 -7.07
C GLY A 389 3.25 6.26 -7.90
N TYR A 390 3.51 6.04 -9.19
CA TYR A 390 3.91 7.10 -10.11
C TYR A 390 2.84 8.18 -10.21
N ALA A 391 1.56 7.82 -10.38
CA ALA A 391 0.48 8.80 -10.44
C ALA A 391 0.35 9.60 -9.14
N PHE A 392 0.53 8.96 -7.98
CA PHE A 392 0.54 9.66 -6.71
C PHE A 392 1.73 10.62 -6.59
N MET A 393 2.92 10.17 -6.98
CA MET A 393 4.13 10.98 -6.97
C MET A 393 3.98 12.23 -7.85
N GLU A 394 3.47 12.08 -9.08
CA GLU A 394 3.34 13.21 -10.01
C GLU A 394 2.18 14.15 -9.65
N HIS A 395 0.99 13.59 -9.37
CA HIS A 395 -0.23 14.41 -9.25
C HIS A 395 -0.53 14.87 -7.82
N VAL A 396 0.18 14.35 -6.83
CA VAL A 396 -0.02 14.73 -5.42
C VAL A 396 1.24 15.31 -4.82
N ILE A 397 2.35 14.56 -4.86
CA ILE A 397 3.59 14.94 -4.16
C ILE A 397 4.30 16.09 -4.89
N LYS A 398 4.61 15.90 -6.17
CA LYS A 398 5.33 16.90 -6.98
C LYS A 398 4.46 18.03 -7.47
N TYR A 399 3.14 17.83 -7.49
CA TYR A 399 2.19 18.86 -7.89
C TYR A 399 2.32 20.07 -6.97
N ASP A 400 2.56 21.25 -7.54
CA ASP A 400 2.77 22.51 -6.83
C ASP A 400 1.53 23.41 -6.85
N GLY A 401 0.51 23.05 -7.63
CA GLY A 401 -0.73 23.81 -7.71
C GLY A 401 -1.60 23.68 -6.45
N THR A 402 -2.60 24.57 -6.37
CA THR A 402 -3.46 24.71 -5.19
C THR A 402 -4.67 23.79 -5.20
N ALA A 403 -4.93 23.08 -6.30
CA ALA A 403 -6.08 22.18 -6.45
C ALA A 403 -5.63 20.72 -6.56
N ILE A 404 -5.80 19.93 -5.50
CA ILE A 404 -5.53 18.47 -5.50
C ILE A 404 -6.55 17.69 -6.35
N THR A 405 -7.52 18.35 -6.98
CA THR A 405 -8.60 17.70 -7.72
C THR A 405 -8.91 18.39 -9.04
N LYS A 406 -9.18 17.58 -10.08
CA LYS A 406 -9.60 18.00 -11.45
C LYS A 406 -8.69 19.00 -12.18
N HIS A 407 -7.61 19.49 -11.56
CA HIS A 407 -6.77 20.53 -12.16
C HIS A 407 -5.98 20.03 -13.37
N ALA A 408 -5.59 18.76 -13.42
CA ALA A 408 -4.97 18.19 -14.63
C ALA A 408 -5.95 18.11 -15.83
N GLU A 409 -7.23 17.81 -15.58
CA GLU A 409 -8.27 17.80 -16.63
C GLU A 409 -8.62 19.22 -17.10
N LEU A 410 -8.62 20.21 -16.20
CA LEU A 410 -8.87 21.61 -16.55
C LEU A 410 -7.66 22.26 -17.25
N VAL A 411 -6.44 21.93 -16.83
CA VAL A 411 -5.19 22.41 -17.47
C VAL A 411 -5.07 21.85 -18.89
N GLY A 412 -5.36 20.56 -19.11
CA GLY A 412 -5.40 19.98 -20.46
C GLY A 412 -6.52 20.55 -21.35
N ALA A 413 -7.69 20.88 -20.76
CA ALA A 413 -8.77 21.55 -21.49
C ALA A 413 -8.39 23.00 -21.91
N VAL A 414 -7.66 23.73 -21.07
CA VAL A 414 -7.16 25.08 -21.36
C VAL A 414 -6.02 25.07 -22.38
N GLU A 415 -5.10 24.10 -22.32
CA GLU A 415 -4.04 23.93 -23.33
C GLU A 415 -4.61 23.60 -24.73
N ALA A 416 -5.65 22.77 -24.80
CA ALA A 416 -6.36 22.49 -26.06
C ALA A 416 -7.08 23.72 -26.65
N MET A 417 -7.62 24.62 -25.81
CA MET A 417 -8.23 25.86 -26.26
C MET A 417 -7.18 26.88 -26.76
N VAL A 418 -6.05 27.03 -26.07
CA VAL A 418 -4.96 27.94 -26.46
C VAL A 418 -4.30 27.52 -27.79
N LEU A 419 -4.15 26.22 -28.04
CA LEU A 419 -3.64 25.70 -29.32
C LEU A 419 -4.65 25.88 -30.47
N SER A 420 -5.96 25.86 -30.17
CA SER A 420 -7.00 26.10 -31.18
C SER A 420 -7.14 27.56 -31.58
N GLU A 421 -6.85 28.52 -30.70
CA GLU A 421 -6.84 29.96 -31.02
C GLU A 421 -5.56 30.41 -31.74
N SER A 422 -4.46 29.68 -31.56
CA SER A 422 -3.17 29.94 -32.22
C SER A 422 -3.11 29.50 -33.69
N GLN A 423 -4.14 28.79 -34.19
CA GLN A 423 -4.28 28.37 -35.60
C GLN A 423 -5.24 29.26 -36.41
N VAL A 424 -5.79 30.32 -35.79
CA VAL A 424 -6.78 31.21 -36.41
C VAL A 424 -6.20 32.60 -36.76
N TYR A 425 -4.87 32.79 -36.64
CA TYR A 425 -4.16 34.01 -37.06
C TYR A 425 -3.16 33.78 -38.19
#